data_AF-A0A0M0BSE8-F1
#
_entry.id   AF-A0A0M0BSE8-F1
#
_cell.length_a   1.000
_cell.length_b   1.000
_cell.length_c   1.000
_cell.angle_alpha   90.00
_cell.angle_beta   90.00
_cell.angle_gamma   90.00
#
_symmetry.space_group_name_H-M   'P 1'
#
loop_
_entity.id
_entity.type
_entity.pdbx_description
1 polymer ?
#
loop_
_entity_poly.entity_id
_entity_poly.type
_entity_poly.pdbx_seq_one_letter_code
_entity_poly.pdbx_strand_id
1 'polypeptide(L)'
;HPKFDMVMHDLLVLLKPKFVVMDATFAMEGNGPNRGIVIPMNLILASSDLIAMDKLCCEIMGIDWTDINYLNFVDQHYQREEAEPQIIGEKIEDVTQKFLLPYDDLAVRAQRWVYKNYFLTRLCFGTPFLNMLQGCLNVYRKVDEEIMGKEWVNKYWDNSLPR
;
A
#
# COMPACT_ATOMS: atom_id res chain seq x y z
N HIS A 1 -11.24 -1.92 7.63
CA HIS A 1 -11.65 -1.88 9.05
C HIS A 1 -12.72 -0.80 9.21
N PRO A 2 -13.85 -1.04 9.90
CA PRO A 2 -15.03 -0.16 9.85
C PRO A 2 -14.87 1.22 10.49
N LYS A 3 -13.80 1.47 11.26
CA LYS A 3 -13.51 2.74 11.95
C LYS A 3 -12.05 3.18 11.80
N PHE A 4 -11.42 2.84 10.67
CA PHE A 4 -9.98 3.06 10.49
C PHE A 4 -9.60 4.55 10.54
N ASP A 5 -10.37 5.36 9.83
CA ASP A 5 -10.35 6.82 9.81
C ASP A 5 -10.37 7.45 11.21
N MET A 6 -11.34 7.09 12.05
CA MET A 6 -11.41 7.58 13.44
C MET A 6 -10.19 7.18 14.26
N VAL A 7 -9.71 5.94 14.11
CA VAL A 7 -8.52 5.48 14.85
C VAL A 7 -7.27 6.27 14.45
N MET A 8 -7.07 6.52 13.15
CA MET A 8 -5.93 7.32 12.68
C MET A 8 -6.00 8.76 13.18
N HIS A 9 -7.19 9.36 13.15
CA HIS A 9 -7.44 10.68 13.74
C HIS A 9 -7.10 10.71 15.25
N ASP A 10 -7.60 9.75 16.02
CA ASP A 10 -7.39 9.71 17.47
C ASP A 10 -5.90 9.54 17.81
N LEU A 11 -5.15 8.74 17.03
CA LEU A 11 -3.70 8.61 17.19
C LEU A 11 -2.98 9.95 16.99
N LEU A 12 -3.38 10.75 15.99
CA LEU A 12 -2.81 12.08 15.74
C LEU A 12 -3.11 13.06 16.88
N VAL A 13 -4.33 13.03 17.42
CA VAL A 13 -4.74 13.90 18.53
C VAL A 13 -4.02 13.54 19.83
N LEU A 14 -3.89 12.24 20.11
CA LEU A 14 -3.32 11.75 21.37
C LEU A 14 -1.78 11.81 21.38
N LEU A 15 -1.13 11.36 20.31
CA LEU A 15 0.32 11.25 20.27
C LEU A 15 1.01 12.55 19.84
N LYS A 16 0.34 13.36 19.01
CA LYS A 16 0.88 14.58 18.40
C LYS A 16 2.31 14.40 17.87
N PRO A 17 2.54 13.43 16.95
CA PRO A 17 3.87 13.16 16.42
C PRO A 17 4.51 14.44 15.88
N LYS A 18 5.78 14.67 16.23
CA LYS A 18 6.51 15.88 15.82
C LYS A 18 7.37 15.68 14.59
N PHE A 19 7.62 14.42 14.23
CA PHE A 19 8.50 14.05 13.14
C PHE A 19 8.20 12.64 12.66
N VAL A 20 8.26 12.43 11.35
CA VAL A 20 8.13 11.14 10.69
C VAL A 20 9.27 10.97 9.69
N VAL A 21 9.76 9.74 9.60
CA VAL A 21 10.70 9.31 8.57
C VAL A 21 10.11 8.07 7.91
N MET A 22 10.12 8.05 6.58
CA MET A 22 9.66 6.93 5.78
C MET A 22 10.83 6.40 4.93
N ASP A 23 11.10 5.11 5.08
CA ASP A 23 11.96 4.38 4.15
C ASP A 23 11.12 4.02 2.92
N ALA A 24 11.40 4.72 1.83
CA ALA A 24 10.83 4.48 0.52
C ALA A 24 11.95 4.07 -0.46
N THR A 25 12.98 3.35 0.00
CA THR A 25 13.96 2.74 -0.90
C THR A 25 13.24 1.79 -1.87
N PHE A 26 12.32 1.00 -1.33
CA PHE A 26 11.40 0.15 -2.06
C PHE A 26 9.95 0.38 -1.60
N ALA A 27 9.07 0.58 -2.56
CA ALA A 27 7.62 0.62 -2.38
C ALA A 27 6.97 -0.61 -3.01
N MET A 28 5.66 -0.74 -2.88
CA MET A 28 4.89 -1.81 -3.53
C MET A 28 3.62 -1.26 -4.17
N GLU A 29 3.34 -1.67 -5.40
CA GLU A 29 2.07 -1.39 -6.08
C GLU A 29 1.20 -2.66 -6.22
N GLY A 30 -0.08 -2.48 -6.52
CA GLY A 30 -1.05 -3.56 -6.65
C GLY A 30 -1.44 -4.16 -5.29
N ASN A 31 -1.45 -5.48 -5.19
CA ASN A 31 -1.97 -6.23 -4.04
C ASN A 31 -0.94 -6.42 -2.90
N GLY A 32 -0.26 -5.34 -2.51
CA GLY A 32 0.63 -5.31 -1.36
C GLY A 32 -0.09 -5.51 0.00
N PRO A 33 0.65 -5.71 1.10
CA PRO A 33 2.10 -5.94 1.17
C PRO A 33 2.49 -7.38 0.83
N ASN A 34 1.53 -8.31 0.75
CA ASN A 34 1.84 -9.74 0.59
C ASN A 34 2.10 -10.14 -0.88
N ARG A 35 1.45 -9.47 -1.84
CA ARG A 35 1.47 -9.84 -3.28
C ARG A 35 1.52 -8.60 -4.18
N GLY A 36 2.19 -7.56 -3.72
CA GLY A 36 2.43 -6.37 -4.54
C GLY A 36 3.65 -6.54 -5.42
N ILE A 37 3.75 -5.72 -6.47
CA ILE A 37 4.96 -5.61 -7.29
C ILE A 37 5.86 -4.60 -6.59
N VAL A 38 7.12 -4.99 -6.33
CA VAL A 38 8.10 -4.10 -5.70
C VAL A 38 8.52 -3.02 -6.69
N ILE A 39 8.57 -1.77 -6.25
CA ILE A 39 8.98 -0.60 -7.05
C ILE A 39 10.13 0.11 -6.33
N PRO A 40 11.33 0.24 -6.92
CA PRO A 40 12.46 0.92 -6.34
C PRO A 40 12.23 2.41 -6.55
N MET A 41 11.92 3.10 -5.46
CA MET A 41 11.74 4.56 -5.48
C MET A 41 13.05 5.25 -5.10
N ASN A 42 13.93 4.58 -4.33
CA ASN A 42 15.21 5.10 -3.85
C ASN A 42 15.06 6.43 -3.07
N LEU A 43 13.97 6.58 -2.32
CA LEU A 43 13.67 7.78 -1.55
C LEU A 43 13.76 7.52 -0.04
N ILE A 44 14.19 8.55 0.69
CA ILE A 44 13.97 8.65 2.13
C ILE A 44 13.20 9.94 2.34
N LEU A 45 11.99 9.83 2.90
CA LEU A 45 11.13 10.99 3.13
C LEU A 45 11.16 11.32 4.62
N ALA A 46 11.20 12.61 4.94
CA ALA A 46 11.09 13.08 6.31
C ALA A 46 10.21 14.34 6.38
N SER A 47 9.40 14.45 7.44
CA SER A 47 8.49 15.58 7.63
C SER A 47 8.23 15.83 9.11
N SER A 48 7.98 17.09 9.46
CA SER A 48 7.45 17.47 10.78
C SER A 48 5.92 17.37 10.87
N ASP A 49 5.23 17.15 9.75
CA ASP A 49 3.78 16.96 9.66
C ASP A 49 3.48 15.60 9.01
N LEU A 50 2.77 14.74 9.75
CA LEU A 50 2.40 13.39 9.32
C LEU A 50 1.38 13.41 8.16
N ILE A 51 0.44 14.34 8.18
CA ILE A 51 -0.58 14.46 7.13
C ILE A 51 0.00 15.04 5.86
N ALA A 52 0.92 16.00 5.98
CA ALA A 52 1.68 16.47 4.83
C ALA A 52 2.52 15.33 4.22
N MET A 53 3.15 14.48 5.05
CA MET A 53 3.88 13.31 4.56
C MET A 53 3.00 12.35 3.77
N ASP A 54 1.83 11.98 4.32
CA ASP A 54 0.95 11.03 3.66
C ASP A 54 0.35 11.59 2.36
N LYS A 55 -0.01 12.89 2.33
CA LYS A 55 -0.46 13.57 1.09
C LYS A 55 0.65 13.63 0.03
N LEU A 56 1.89 13.93 0.44
CA LEU A 56 3.06 13.91 -0.45
C LEU A 56 3.28 12.49 -1.01
N CYS A 57 3.14 11.45 -0.18
CA CYS A 57 3.24 10.08 -0.66
C CYS A 57 2.16 9.74 -1.70
N CYS A 58 0.91 10.20 -1.50
CA CYS A 58 -0.14 10.07 -2.51
C CYS A 58 0.25 10.75 -3.82
N GLU A 59 0.77 11.98 -3.76
CA GLU A 59 1.22 12.74 -4.93
C GLU A 59 2.37 12.03 -5.68
N ILE A 60 3.39 11.54 -4.95
CA ILE A 60 4.48 10.74 -5.51
C ILE A 60 3.94 9.48 -6.21
N MET A 61 2.93 8.82 -5.64
CA MET A 61 2.30 7.62 -6.22
C MET A 61 1.28 7.94 -7.34
N GLY A 62 1.02 9.21 -7.64
CA GLY A 62 -0.01 9.63 -8.60
C GLY A 62 -1.44 9.29 -8.17
N ILE A 63 -1.70 9.32 -6.86
CA ILE A 63 -3.00 9.04 -6.23
C ILE A 63 -3.59 10.36 -5.73
N ASP A 64 -4.86 10.59 -6.01
CA ASP A 64 -5.59 11.71 -5.39
C ASP A 64 -5.83 11.39 -3.91
N TRP A 65 -5.27 12.21 -3.02
CA TRP A 65 -5.41 12.01 -1.57
C TRP A 65 -6.86 12.15 -1.10
N THR A 66 -7.73 12.84 -1.86
CA THR A 66 -9.15 13.02 -1.51
C THR A 66 -9.95 11.72 -1.62
N ASP A 67 -9.48 10.76 -2.42
CA ASP A 67 -10.03 9.41 -2.52
C ASP A 67 -9.67 8.52 -1.32
N ILE A 68 -8.73 8.96 -0.48
CA ILE A 68 -8.29 8.21 0.69
C ILE A 68 -9.11 8.63 1.91
N ASN A 69 -10.08 7.79 2.28
CA ASN A 69 -11.05 8.06 3.33
C ASN A 69 -10.46 8.62 4.64
N TYR A 70 -9.35 8.06 5.14
CA TYR A 70 -8.78 8.54 6.41
C TYR A 70 -8.11 9.92 6.26
N LEU A 71 -7.46 10.19 5.12
CA LEU A 71 -6.85 11.51 4.88
C LEU A 71 -7.93 12.57 4.77
N ASN A 72 -9.00 12.28 4.02
CA ASN A 72 -10.15 13.17 3.91
C ASN A 72 -10.83 13.41 5.28
N PHE A 73 -11.03 12.35 6.07
CA PHE A 73 -11.58 12.46 7.42
C PHE A 73 -10.70 13.32 8.35
N VAL A 74 -9.39 13.06 8.37
CA VAL A 74 -8.45 13.81 9.21
C VAL A 74 -8.37 15.27 8.76
N ASP A 75 -8.34 15.54 7.46
CA ASP A 75 -8.31 16.90 6.92
C ASP A 75 -9.51 17.75 7.38
N GLN A 76 -10.69 17.14 7.50
CA GLN A 76 -11.91 17.80 7.95
C GLN A 76 -12.01 17.99 9.47
N HIS A 77 -11.42 17.09 10.25
CA HIS A 77 -11.68 17.00 11.70
C HIS A 77 -10.47 17.35 12.58
N TYR A 78 -9.25 17.25 12.05
CA TYR A 78 -8.04 17.53 12.80
C TYR A 78 -7.69 19.02 12.76
N GLN A 79 -7.77 19.66 13.92
CA GLN A 79 -7.42 21.07 14.07
C GLN A 79 -5.91 21.26 13.90
N ARG A 80 -5.51 21.88 12.79
CA ARG A 80 -4.13 22.32 12.53
C ARG A 80 -4.13 23.71 11.91
N GLU A 81 -3.01 24.41 12.06
CA GLU A 81 -2.79 25.65 11.32
C GLU A 81 -2.57 25.29 9.85
N GLU A 82 -3.28 25.96 8.94
CA GLU A 82 -3.02 25.85 7.51
C GLU A 82 -1.66 26.47 7.22
N ALA A 83 -0.74 25.64 6.76
CA ALA A 83 0.58 26.05 6.31
C ALA A 83 0.85 25.39 4.96
N GLU A 84 1.43 26.15 4.04
CA GLU A 84 1.92 25.57 2.79
C GLU A 84 3.14 24.70 3.08
N PRO A 85 3.14 23.42 2.68
CA PRO A 85 4.29 22.56 2.89
C PRO A 85 5.46 23.03 2.04
N GLN A 86 6.59 23.29 2.68
CA GLN A 86 7.85 23.53 1.99
C GLN A 86 8.54 22.20 1.71
N ILE A 87 8.72 21.88 0.44
CA ILE A 87 9.43 20.66 0.01
C ILE A 87 10.89 21.02 -0.25
N ILE A 88 11.79 20.23 0.34
CA ILE A 88 13.24 20.38 0.22
C ILE A 88 13.80 19.05 -0.30
N GLY A 89 14.62 19.11 -1.34
CA GLY A 89 15.23 17.93 -1.96
C GLY A 89 14.81 17.79 -3.42
N GLU A 90 14.47 16.57 -3.82
CA GLU A 90 14.01 16.25 -5.17
C GLU A 90 12.73 17.00 -5.52
N LYS A 91 12.58 17.32 -6.80
CA LYS A 91 11.32 17.85 -7.33
C LYS A 91 10.30 16.72 -7.40
N ILE A 92 9.05 17.01 -7.03
CA ILE A 92 8.00 15.99 -7.00
C ILE A 92 7.81 15.39 -8.39
N GLU A 93 7.81 16.22 -9.42
CA GLU A 93 7.57 15.81 -10.81
C GLU A 93 8.62 14.81 -11.32
N ASP A 94 9.85 14.88 -10.79
CA ASP A 94 10.96 14.01 -11.18
C ASP A 94 10.87 12.64 -10.49
N VAL A 95 10.17 12.54 -9.37
CA VAL A 95 10.01 11.31 -8.58
C VAL A 95 8.60 10.71 -8.63
N THR A 96 7.63 11.43 -9.21
CA THR A 96 6.26 10.94 -9.36
C THR A 96 6.22 9.75 -10.30
N GLN A 97 5.63 8.67 -9.82
CA GLN A 97 5.33 7.48 -10.60
C GLN A 97 3.90 7.05 -10.32
N LYS A 98 3.13 6.78 -11.38
CA LYS A 98 1.75 6.33 -11.23
C LYS A 98 1.72 4.86 -10.78
N PHE A 99 1.20 4.62 -9.58
CA PHE A 99 1.10 3.28 -9.01
C PHE A 99 -0.17 2.56 -9.47
N LEU A 100 -0.07 1.24 -9.61
CA LEU A 100 -1.24 0.39 -9.73
C LEU A 100 -1.96 0.27 -8.38
N LEU A 101 -3.25 0.62 -8.35
CA LEU A 101 -4.08 0.42 -7.16
C LEU A 101 -4.39 -1.07 -6.92
N PRO A 102 -4.67 -1.47 -5.67
CA PRO A 102 -5.07 -2.84 -5.37
C PRO A 102 -6.33 -3.24 -6.14
N TYR A 103 -6.34 -4.47 -6.63
CA TYR A 103 -7.40 -5.01 -7.49
C TYR A 103 -7.95 -6.31 -6.95
N ASP A 104 -9.27 -6.49 -7.08
CA ASP A 104 -9.98 -7.68 -6.62
C ASP A 104 -9.92 -8.78 -7.68
N ASP A 105 -8.83 -9.56 -7.68
CA ASP A 105 -8.72 -10.77 -8.49
C ASP A 105 -9.83 -11.79 -8.13
N LEU A 106 -10.12 -12.74 -9.03
CA LEU A 106 -11.16 -13.77 -8.81
C LEU A 106 -10.98 -14.51 -7.49
N ALA A 107 -9.73 -14.75 -7.11
CA ALA A 107 -9.38 -15.47 -5.91
C ALA A 107 -9.52 -14.61 -4.63
N VAL A 108 -9.29 -13.30 -4.69
CA VAL A 108 -9.58 -12.32 -3.62
C VAL A 108 -11.09 -12.22 -3.44
N ARG A 109 -11.85 -12.16 -4.52
CA ARG A 109 -13.33 -12.16 -4.48
C ARG A 109 -13.87 -13.45 -3.86
N ALA A 110 -13.35 -14.61 -4.28
CA ALA A 110 -13.71 -15.90 -3.72
C ALA A 110 -13.35 -15.99 -2.23
N GLN A 111 -12.14 -15.56 -1.86
CA GLN A 111 -11.70 -15.54 -0.46
C GLN A 111 -12.59 -14.63 0.41
N ARG A 112 -12.91 -13.42 -0.06
CA ARG A 112 -13.84 -12.50 0.62
C ARG A 112 -15.22 -13.13 0.78
N TRP A 113 -15.70 -13.88 -0.21
CA TRP A 113 -16.98 -14.60 -0.13
C TRP A 113 -16.96 -15.73 0.90
N VAL A 114 -15.88 -16.50 0.98
CA VAL A 114 -15.69 -17.54 2.02
C VAL A 114 -15.73 -16.92 3.41
N TYR A 115 -15.07 -15.78 3.63
CA TYR A 115 -15.04 -15.10 4.93
C TYR A 115 -16.39 -14.56 5.40
N LYS A 116 -17.38 -14.39 4.50
CA LYS A 116 -18.74 -13.99 4.90
C LYS A 116 -19.50 -15.09 5.64
N ASN A 117 -19.08 -16.34 5.51
CA ASN A 117 -19.78 -17.48 6.08
C ASN A 117 -18.89 -18.25 7.05
N TYR A 118 -19.31 -18.34 8.32
CA TYR A 118 -18.57 -19.07 9.35
C TYR A 118 -18.32 -20.53 8.96
N PHE A 119 -19.33 -21.21 8.41
CA PHE A 119 -19.22 -22.60 7.98
C PHE A 119 -18.16 -22.79 6.89
N LEU A 120 -18.19 -21.96 5.83
CA LEU A 120 -17.20 -22.03 4.75
C LEU A 120 -15.81 -21.63 5.24
N THR A 121 -15.72 -20.65 6.13
CA THR A 121 -14.44 -20.29 6.75
C THR A 121 -13.87 -21.47 7.54
N ARG A 122 -14.70 -22.18 8.33
CA ARG A 122 -14.27 -23.36 9.08
C ARG A 122 -13.94 -24.55 8.17
N LEU A 123 -14.68 -24.74 7.10
CA LEU A 123 -14.43 -25.80 6.12
C LEU A 123 -13.12 -25.53 5.35
N CYS A 124 -12.98 -24.32 4.81
CA CYS A 124 -11.83 -23.93 4.00
C CYS A 124 -10.59 -23.76 4.85
N PHE A 125 -10.63 -23.09 6.02
CA PHE A 125 -9.44 -22.77 6.82
C PHE A 125 -9.22 -23.69 8.03
N GLY A 126 -10.21 -24.49 8.43
CA GLY A 126 -10.11 -25.41 9.57
C GLY A 126 -9.84 -26.87 9.17
N THR A 127 -9.70 -27.16 7.88
CA THR A 127 -9.40 -28.51 7.37
C THR A 127 -8.23 -28.48 6.38
N PRO A 128 -7.57 -29.62 6.10
CA PRO A 128 -6.49 -29.71 5.09
C PRO A 128 -6.91 -29.35 3.66
N PHE A 129 -8.22 -29.19 3.42
CA PHE A 129 -8.76 -28.73 2.14
C PHE A 129 -8.20 -27.36 1.74
N LEU A 130 -7.82 -26.52 2.72
CA LEU A 130 -7.15 -25.26 2.45
C LEU A 130 -5.88 -25.46 1.63
N ASN A 131 -5.05 -26.43 2.01
CA ASN A 131 -3.72 -26.59 1.43
C ASN A 131 -3.82 -26.95 -0.06
N MET A 132 -4.86 -27.69 -0.43
CA MET A 132 -5.16 -28.02 -1.83
C MET A 132 -5.66 -26.79 -2.61
N LEU A 133 -6.65 -26.07 -2.08
CA LEU A 133 -7.17 -24.85 -2.69
C LEU A 133 -6.08 -23.77 -2.81
N GLN A 134 -5.29 -23.61 -1.77
CA GLN A 134 -4.18 -22.68 -1.71
C GLN A 134 -3.07 -23.09 -2.68
N GLY A 135 -2.82 -24.39 -2.87
CA GLY A 135 -1.96 -24.89 -3.95
C GLY A 135 -2.44 -24.48 -5.33
N CYS A 136 -3.71 -24.71 -5.66
CA CYS A 136 -4.30 -24.30 -6.94
C CYS A 136 -4.27 -22.78 -7.15
N LEU A 137 -4.62 -22.01 -6.10
CA LEU A 137 -4.60 -20.55 -6.13
C LEU A 137 -3.17 -20.01 -6.26
N ASN A 138 -2.20 -20.63 -5.60
CA ASN A 138 -0.80 -20.27 -5.71
C ASN A 138 -0.25 -20.60 -7.10
N VAL A 139 -0.72 -21.66 -7.77
CA VAL A 139 -0.33 -21.94 -9.17
C VAL A 139 -0.95 -20.91 -10.12
N TYR A 140 -2.25 -20.64 -9.99
CA TYR A 140 -2.93 -19.59 -10.77
C TYR A 140 -2.24 -18.23 -10.62
N ARG A 141 -1.88 -17.86 -9.38
CA ARG A 141 -1.20 -16.60 -9.08
C ARG A 141 0.29 -16.61 -9.39
N LYS A 142 1.02 -17.73 -9.23
CA LYS A 142 2.44 -17.84 -9.61
C LYS A 142 2.63 -17.66 -11.10
N VAL A 143 1.70 -18.15 -11.92
CA VAL A 143 1.75 -17.91 -13.36
C VAL A 143 1.68 -16.40 -13.63
N ASP A 144 0.77 -15.69 -12.95
CA ASP A 144 0.62 -14.24 -13.08
C ASP A 144 1.83 -13.46 -12.51
N GLU A 145 2.29 -13.82 -11.31
CA GLU A 145 3.43 -13.20 -10.60
C GLU A 145 4.79 -13.52 -11.24
N GLU A 146 5.03 -14.73 -11.78
CA GLU A 146 6.26 -15.02 -12.51
C GLU A 146 6.30 -14.30 -13.85
N ILE A 147 5.17 -14.14 -14.55
CA ILE A 147 5.10 -13.41 -15.81
C ILE A 147 5.35 -11.92 -15.53
N MET A 148 4.55 -11.31 -14.65
CA MET A 148 4.66 -9.88 -14.34
C MET A 148 5.94 -9.53 -13.58
N GLY A 149 6.36 -10.38 -12.64
CA GLY A 149 7.55 -10.19 -11.83
C GLY A 149 8.85 -10.37 -12.61
N LYS A 150 8.95 -11.37 -13.52
CA LYS A 150 10.14 -11.51 -14.38
C LYS A 150 10.24 -10.37 -15.38
N GLU A 151 9.13 -9.97 -16.00
CA GLU A 151 9.13 -8.80 -16.89
C GLU A 151 9.57 -7.53 -16.15
N TRP A 152 9.07 -7.32 -14.94
CA TRP A 152 9.41 -6.16 -14.12
C TRP A 152 10.87 -6.17 -13.66
N VAL A 153 11.35 -7.28 -13.06
CA VAL A 153 12.75 -7.41 -12.60
C VAL A 153 13.72 -7.28 -13.78
N ASN A 154 13.42 -7.89 -14.93
CA ASN A 154 14.28 -7.74 -16.11
C ASN A 154 14.31 -6.32 -16.68
N LYS A 155 13.23 -5.54 -16.48
CA LYS A 155 13.11 -4.17 -16.99
C LYS A 155 13.74 -3.13 -16.07
N TYR A 156 13.67 -3.32 -14.75
CA TYR A 156 14.01 -2.28 -13.77
C TYR A 156 15.10 -2.68 -12.77
N TRP A 157 15.39 -3.97 -12.60
CA TRP A 157 16.41 -4.42 -11.66
C TRP A 157 17.78 -4.47 -12.35
N ASP A 158 18.76 -3.73 -11.82
CA ASP A 158 20.13 -3.79 -12.31
C ASP A 158 20.78 -5.13 -11.94
N ASN A 159 20.76 -6.05 -12.90
CA ASN A 159 21.35 -7.39 -12.75
C ASN A 159 22.89 -7.38 -12.83
N SER A 160 23.53 -6.22 -13.04
CA SER A 160 24.99 -6.12 -13.15
C SER A 160 25.71 -5.94 -11.81
N LEU A 161 24.99 -5.61 -10.74
CA LEU A 161 25.57 -5.44 -9.41
C LEU A 161 25.90 -6.81 -8.77
N PRO A 162 27.09 -6.96 -8.14
CA PRO A 162 27.47 -8.19 -7.48
C PRO A 162 26.55 -8.46 -6.27
N ARG A 163 26.15 -9.71 -6.12
CA ARG A 163 25.27 -10.20 -5.06
C ARG A 163 26.07 -10.79 -3.90
#